data_AF-A0A2G9LXK0-F1
#
_entry.id   AF-A0A2G9LXK0-F1
#
_cell.length_a   1.000
_cell.length_b   1.000
_cell.length_c   1.000
_cell.angle_alpha   90.00
_cell.angle_beta   90.00
_cell.angle_gamma   90.00
#
_symmetry.space_group_name_H-M   'P 1'
#
loop_
_entity.id
_entity.type
_entity.pdbx_description
1 polymer ?
#
loop_
_entity_poly.entity_id
_entity_poly.type
_entity_poly.pdbx_seq_one_letter_code
_entity_poly.pdbx_strand_id
1 'polypeptide(L)'
;GSSDNLVDDEYLEIDVNSEKKENKVVVKLFNLNDYEDSNQILNALREGYTIAVIDIRTLKKKDPIELKRAISKIKKTTDALEGTIAGFGENIVVVTPSFAKVEKHMPKAKSEDKRSLEDY
;
A
#
# COMPACT_ATOMS: atom_id res chain seq x y z
N GLY A 1 57.84 13.59 7.26
CA GLY A 1 56.76 14.03 8.16
C GLY A 1 55.48 13.91 7.39
N SER A 2 54.63 12.98 7.79
CA SER A 2 53.34 12.70 7.15
C SER A 2 52.22 13.45 7.87
N SER A 3 51.12 13.63 7.13
CA SER A 3 49.79 14.04 7.59
C SER A 3 49.63 15.55 7.81
N ASP A 4 48.58 16.22 7.33
CA ASP A 4 47.20 15.74 7.18
C ASP A 4 46.49 16.56 6.07
N ASN A 5 45.84 15.87 5.12
CA ASN A 5 44.87 16.49 4.21
C ASN A 5 43.53 16.51 4.96
N LEU A 6 43.19 17.66 5.52
CA LEU A 6 41.87 17.88 6.10
C LEU A 6 40.86 17.98 4.95
N VAL A 7 39.99 16.97 4.92
CA VAL A 7 38.85 16.83 4.03
C VAL A 7 37.90 18.00 4.30
N ASP A 8 37.60 18.79 3.27
CA ASP A 8 36.56 19.81 3.31
C ASP A 8 35.22 19.13 3.61
N ASP A 9 34.72 19.32 4.83
CA ASP A 9 33.35 19.00 5.19
C ASP A 9 32.41 19.96 4.44
N GLU A 10 31.93 19.56 3.27
CA GLU A 10 30.83 20.22 2.56
C GLU A 10 29.55 20.14 3.41
N TYR A 11 29.29 21.20 4.18
CA TYR A 11 28.05 21.38 4.92
C TYR A 11 26.88 21.51 3.93
N LEU A 12 25.93 20.57 4.03
CA LEU A 12 24.64 20.64 3.34
C LEU A 12 23.76 21.68 4.07
N GLU A 13 23.61 22.87 3.48
CA GLU A 13 22.65 23.87 3.94
C GLU A 13 21.22 23.34 3.73
N ILE A 14 20.52 23.06 4.83
CA ILE A 14 19.10 22.69 4.79
C ILE A 14 18.29 23.99 4.78
N ASP A 15 17.70 24.29 3.62
CA ASP A 15 16.83 25.45 3.45
C ASP A 15 15.55 25.29 4.31
N VAL A 16 15.55 25.93 5.48
CA VAL A 16 14.47 25.85 6.50
C VAL A 16 13.19 26.59 6.02
N ASN A 17 13.25 27.25 4.87
CA ASN A 17 12.17 28.01 4.24
C ASN A 17 11.44 27.26 3.13
N SER A 18 11.62 25.94 3.00
CA SER A 18 10.66 25.15 2.21
C SER A 18 9.29 25.27 2.88
N GLU A 19 8.45 26.16 2.34
CA GLU A 19 7.03 26.26 2.67
C GLU A 19 6.52 24.84 2.84
N LYS A 20 5.94 24.53 4.01
CA LYS A 20 5.27 23.25 4.24
C LYS A 20 4.24 23.11 3.13
N LYS A 21 4.61 22.47 2.02
CA LYS A 21 3.67 22.10 0.96
C LYS A 21 2.59 21.35 1.71
N GLU A 22 1.38 21.91 1.70
CA GLU A 22 0.21 21.18 2.17
C GLU A 22 0.14 19.93 1.30
N ASN A 23 0.69 18.83 1.81
CA ASN A 23 0.76 17.58 1.08
C ASN A 23 -0.63 16.99 1.08
N LYS A 24 -1.45 17.45 0.12
CA LYS A 24 -2.79 16.93 -0.10
C LYS A 24 -2.67 15.43 -0.34
N VAL A 25 -3.43 14.67 0.43
CA VAL A 25 -3.54 13.23 0.23
C VAL A 25 -4.10 12.98 -1.17
N VAL A 26 -3.37 12.23 -1.98
CA VAL A 26 -3.78 11.87 -3.34
C VAL A 26 -4.34 10.46 -3.33
N VAL A 27 -5.50 10.26 -3.95
CA VAL A 27 -6.00 8.92 -4.28
C VAL A 27 -5.63 8.63 -5.72
N LYS A 28 -4.83 7.59 -5.95
CA LYS A 28 -4.35 7.22 -7.29
C LYS A 28 -4.86 5.84 -7.68
N LEU A 29 -5.41 5.77 -8.90
CA LEU A 29 -5.93 4.54 -9.48
C LEU A 29 -4.81 3.86 -10.28
N PHE A 30 -4.68 2.55 -10.11
CA PHE A 30 -3.72 1.71 -10.81
C PHE A 30 -4.44 0.51 -11.42
N ASN A 31 -3.94 0.07 -12.57
CA ASN A 31 -4.30 -1.21 -13.16
C ASN A 31 -3.07 -2.10 -13.07
N LEU A 32 -3.24 -3.29 -12.51
CA LEU A 32 -2.19 -4.31 -12.44
C LEU A 32 -2.40 -5.28 -13.61
N ASN A 33 -1.72 -5.00 -14.73
CA ASN A 33 -1.80 -5.80 -15.97
C ASN A 33 -0.68 -6.83 -16.05
N ASP A 34 0.48 -6.51 -15.48
CA ASP A 34 1.64 -7.39 -15.33
C ASP A 34 2.34 -7.19 -13.97
N TYR A 35 3.41 -7.95 -13.73
CA TYR A 35 4.18 -7.86 -12.49
C TYR A 35 4.95 -6.54 -12.35
N GLU A 36 5.40 -5.93 -13.45
CA GLU A 36 6.23 -4.73 -13.43
C GLU A 36 5.42 -3.48 -13.03
N ASP A 37 4.12 -3.47 -13.31
CA ASP A 37 3.17 -2.45 -12.82
C ASP A 37 3.23 -2.29 -11.29
N SER A 38 3.62 -3.35 -10.55
CA SER A 38 3.83 -3.27 -9.10
C SER A 38 4.85 -2.19 -8.71
N ASN A 39 5.86 -1.93 -9.54
CA ASN A 39 6.88 -0.91 -9.26
C ASN A 39 6.28 0.50 -9.19
N GLN A 40 5.32 0.82 -10.07
CA GLN A 40 4.68 2.13 -10.09
C GLN A 40 3.85 2.37 -8.82
N ILE A 41 3.16 1.33 -8.35
CA ILE A 41 2.40 1.35 -7.09
C ILE A 41 3.35 1.57 -5.91
N LEU A 42 4.46 0.83 -5.87
CA LEU A 42 5.46 0.96 -4.80
C LEU A 42 6.08 2.36 -4.75
N ASN A 43 6.36 2.95 -5.90
CA ASN A 43 6.91 4.31 -5.97
C ASN A 43 5.92 5.33 -5.39
N ALA A 44 4.64 5.23 -5.77
CA ALA A 44 3.60 6.10 -5.22
C ALA A 44 3.41 5.92 -3.69
N LEU A 45 3.54 4.70 -3.17
CA LEU A 45 3.46 4.45 -1.72
C LEU A 45 4.65 5.07 -0.97
N ARG A 46 5.86 5.01 -1.55
CA ARG A 46 7.07 5.59 -0.93
C ARG A 46 7.07 7.11 -0.91
N GLU A 47 6.37 7.76 -1.83
CA GLU A 47 6.13 9.21 -1.78
C GLU A 47 5.37 9.63 -0.50
N GLY A 48 4.66 8.70 0.15
CA GLY A 48 4.15 8.88 1.51
C GLY A 48 2.87 9.72 1.64
N TYR A 49 2.27 10.17 0.53
CA TYR A 49 1.03 10.96 0.51
C TYR A 49 -0.05 10.39 -0.43
N THR A 50 0.09 9.12 -0.84
CA THR A 50 -0.78 8.48 -1.82
C THR A 50 -1.53 7.27 -1.25
N ILE A 51 -2.86 7.25 -1.40
CA ILE A 51 -3.70 6.07 -1.25
C ILE A 51 -3.84 5.42 -2.63
N ALA A 52 -3.44 4.15 -2.75
CA ALA A 52 -3.51 3.41 -4.01
C ALA A 52 -4.78 2.55 -4.07
N VAL A 53 -5.52 2.66 -5.16
CA VAL A 53 -6.63 1.77 -5.51
C VAL A 53 -6.24 1.01 -6.77
N ILE A 54 -6.20 -0.32 -6.69
CA ILE A 54 -5.56 -1.18 -7.68
C ILE A 54 -6.61 -2.15 -8.22
N ASP A 55 -6.92 -2.07 -9.52
CA ASP A 55 -7.67 -3.13 -10.22
C ASP A 55 -6.71 -4.25 -10.64
N ILE A 56 -6.95 -5.46 -10.11
CA ILE A 56 -6.14 -6.66 -10.34
C ILE A 56 -6.74 -7.61 -11.37
N ARG A 57 -7.87 -7.26 -12.00
CA ARG A 57 -8.66 -8.17 -12.86
C ARG A 57 -7.86 -8.73 -14.03
N THR A 58 -7.03 -7.90 -14.66
CA THR A 58 -6.21 -8.31 -15.82
C THR A 58 -5.18 -9.36 -15.40
N LEU A 59 -4.31 -9.03 -14.43
CA LEU A 59 -3.29 -9.97 -13.96
C LEU A 59 -3.89 -11.22 -13.31
N LYS A 60 -5.01 -11.07 -12.56
CA LYS A 60 -5.73 -12.21 -11.96
C LYS A 60 -6.17 -13.24 -13.00
N LYS A 61 -6.68 -12.79 -14.15
CA LYS A 61 -7.12 -13.67 -15.24
C LYS A 61 -5.93 -14.26 -16.02
N LYS A 62 -4.87 -13.48 -16.19
CA LYS A 62 -3.69 -13.84 -16.97
C LYS A 62 -2.80 -14.84 -16.23
N ASP A 63 -2.41 -14.51 -15.00
CA ASP A 63 -1.51 -15.33 -14.18
C ASP A 63 -1.75 -15.09 -12.67
N PRO A 64 -2.51 -15.98 -11.99
CA PRO A 64 -2.74 -15.91 -10.55
C PRO A 64 -1.47 -16.07 -9.69
N ILE A 65 -0.45 -16.76 -10.18
CA ILE A 65 0.81 -16.97 -9.46
C ILE A 65 1.61 -15.67 -9.46
N GLU A 66 1.71 -15.02 -10.63
CA GLU A 66 2.33 -13.72 -10.78
C GLU A 66 1.59 -12.64 -9.98
N LEU A 67 0.26 -12.64 -9.99
CA LEU A 67 -0.56 -11.79 -9.11
C LEU A 67 -0.17 -11.97 -7.64
N LYS A 68 -0.09 -13.21 -7.15
CA LYS A 68 0.26 -13.48 -5.75
C LYS A 68 1.64 -12.90 -5.40
N ARG A 69 2.60 -12.98 -6.33
CA ARG A 69 3.93 -12.39 -6.15
C ARG A 69 3.86 -10.86 -6.11
N ALA A 70 3.13 -10.24 -7.04
CA ALA A 70 2.95 -8.79 -7.08
C ALA A 70 2.30 -8.24 -5.80
N ILE A 71 1.20 -8.87 -5.34
CA ILE A 71 0.54 -8.51 -4.08
C ILE A 71 1.46 -8.72 -2.88
N SER A 72 2.24 -9.80 -2.84
CA SER A 72 3.22 -10.04 -1.76
C SER A 72 4.29 -8.94 -1.71
N LYS A 73 4.76 -8.48 -2.87
CA LYS A 73 5.75 -7.39 -2.98
C LYS A 73 5.18 -6.06 -2.48
N ILE A 74 3.95 -5.73 -2.89
CA ILE A 74 3.22 -4.53 -2.44
C ILE A 74 2.99 -4.60 -0.92
N LYS A 75 2.53 -5.74 -0.41
CA LYS A 75 2.30 -5.96 1.02
C LYS A 75 3.57 -5.76 1.84
N LYS A 76 4.70 -6.35 1.46
CA LYS A 76 5.97 -6.18 2.19
C LYS A 76 6.37 -4.71 2.33
N THR A 77 6.19 -3.92 1.28
CA THR A 77 6.49 -2.49 1.34
C THR A 77 5.44 -1.73 2.16
N THR A 78 4.17 -2.09 2.03
CA THR A 78 3.09 -1.51 2.85
C THR A 78 3.35 -1.74 4.34
N ASP A 79 3.70 -2.97 4.71
CA ASP A 79 4.00 -3.34 6.10
C ASP A 79 5.24 -2.56 6.61
N ALA A 80 6.27 -2.37 5.76
CA ALA A 80 7.45 -1.55 6.11
C ALA A 80 7.15 -0.06 6.27
N LEU A 81 6.08 0.44 5.62
CA LEU A 81 5.60 1.82 5.73
C LEU A 81 4.50 1.96 6.80
N GLU A 82 4.29 0.93 7.62
CA GLU A 82 3.22 0.86 8.63
C GLU A 82 1.82 1.17 8.07
N GLY A 83 1.62 0.84 6.79
CA GLY A 83 0.39 1.04 6.06
C GLY A 83 -0.61 -0.10 6.24
N THR A 84 -1.76 0.00 5.56
CA THR A 84 -2.77 -1.05 5.50
C THR A 84 -3.02 -1.49 4.06
N ILE A 85 -3.22 -2.79 3.85
CA ILE A 85 -3.65 -3.36 2.57
C ILE A 85 -4.95 -4.16 2.77
N ALA A 86 -5.93 -3.94 1.90
CA ALA A 86 -7.22 -4.62 1.96
C ALA A 86 -7.76 -4.93 0.56
N GLY A 87 -8.30 -6.14 0.38
CA GLY A 87 -9.13 -6.45 -0.78
C GLY A 87 -10.54 -5.86 -0.60
N PHE A 88 -11.11 -5.34 -1.67
CA PHE A 88 -12.49 -4.86 -1.74
C PHE A 88 -13.19 -5.50 -2.95
N GLY A 89 -14.21 -6.32 -2.67
CA GLY A 89 -14.84 -7.13 -3.71
C GLY A 89 -13.89 -8.15 -4.34
N GLU A 90 -14.07 -8.44 -5.62
CA GLU A 90 -13.35 -9.50 -6.31
C GLU A 90 -12.00 -9.05 -6.90
N ASN A 91 -11.92 -7.80 -7.36
CA ASN A 91 -10.86 -7.32 -8.25
C ASN A 91 -10.17 -6.04 -7.77
N ILE A 92 -10.58 -5.46 -6.64
CA ILE A 92 -9.96 -4.21 -6.14
C ILE A 92 -9.11 -4.51 -4.92
N VAL A 93 -7.92 -3.93 -4.89
CA VAL A 93 -7.05 -3.88 -3.71
C VAL A 93 -6.80 -2.42 -3.37
N VAL A 94 -7.03 -2.06 -2.11
CA VAL A 94 -6.76 -0.73 -1.57
C VAL A 94 -5.52 -0.82 -0.68
N VAL A 95 -4.59 0.11 -0.88
CA VAL A 95 -3.37 0.25 -0.08
C VAL A 95 -3.28 1.66 0.45
N THR A 96 -3.15 1.78 1.76
CA THR A 96 -2.99 3.05 2.46
C THR A 96 -1.63 3.09 3.15
N PRO A 97 -0.96 4.25 3.17
CA PRO A 97 0.20 4.51 4.03
C PRO A 97 -0.25 4.75 5.49
N SER A 98 0.70 4.94 6.40
CA SER A 98 0.46 5.02 7.86
C SER A 98 -0.53 6.10 8.31
N PHE A 99 -0.70 7.19 7.58
CA PHE A 99 -1.65 8.25 7.93
C PHE A 99 -3.13 7.88 7.67
N ALA A 100 -3.39 6.78 6.96
CA ALA A 100 -4.75 6.34 6.60
C ALA A 100 -4.96 4.86 6.91
N LYS A 101 -6.14 4.52 7.42
CA LYS A 101 -6.52 3.15 7.79
C LYS A 101 -7.75 2.71 7.02
N VAL A 102 -7.75 1.46 6.56
CA VAL A 102 -8.94 0.83 5.97
C VAL A 102 -9.77 0.20 7.08
N GLU A 103 -10.97 0.71 7.31
CA GLU A 103 -11.98 0.07 8.17
C GLU A 103 -12.90 -0.83 7.35
N LYS A 104 -13.00 -2.10 7.75
CA LYS A 104 -13.87 -3.08 7.10
C LYS A 104 -15.21 -3.12 7.84
N HIS A 105 -16.27 -2.61 7.21
CA HIS A 105 -17.62 -2.83 7.72
C HIS A 105 -18.08 -4.23 7.30
N MET A 106 -17.97 -5.22 8.19
CA MET A 106 -18.62 -6.51 8.02
C MET A 106 -20.07 -6.39 8.50
N PRO A 107 -21.08 -6.58 7.63
CA PRO A 107 -22.45 -6.76 8.10
C PRO A 107 -22.45 -7.97 9.04
N LYS A 108 -23.02 -7.83 10.25
CA LYS A 108 -23.17 -8.96 11.17
C LYS A 108 -23.85 -10.12 10.42
N ALA A 109 -23.18 -11.27 10.35
CA ALA A 109 -23.81 -12.49 9.85
C ALA A 109 -25.06 -12.75 10.70
N LYS A 110 -26.22 -12.95 10.05
CA LYS A 110 -27.42 -13.43 10.73
C LYS A 110 -27.07 -14.79 11.31
N SER A 111 -26.99 -14.91 12.63
CA SER A 111 -26.93 -16.20 13.29
C SER A 111 -28.23 -16.94 12.98
N GLU A 112 -28.15 -18.03 12.22
CA GLU A 112 -29.26 -18.97 12.09
C GLU A 112 -29.51 -19.59 13.46
N ASP A 113 -30.70 -19.31 13.99
CA ASP A 113 -31.20 -19.77 15.28
C ASP A 113 -31.36 -21.30 15.21
N LYS A 114 -30.43 -22.04 15.82
CA LYS A 114 -30.57 -23.49 16.04
C LYS A 114 -31.62 -23.76 17.11
N ARG A 115 -32.89 -23.53 16.79
CA ARG A 115 -34.04 -24.00 17.57
C ARG A 115 -34.92 -24.86 16.69
N SER A 116 -34.74 -26.19 16.79
CA SER A 116 -35.78 -27.24 16.69
C SER A 116 -35.20 -28.56 16.16
N LEU A 117 -34.42 -29.29 16.96
CA LEU A 117 -34.21 -30.74 16.74
C LEU A 117 -34.18 -31.55 18.06
N GLU A 118 -34.65 -30.98 19.16
CA GLU A 118 -35.12 -31.75 20.32
C GLU A 118 -36.64 -31.65 20.34
N ASP A 119 -37.28 -32.44 19.50
CA ASP A 119 -38.66 -32.92 19.63
C ASP A 119 -38.91 -33.81 18.40
N TYR A 120 -38.44 -35.06 18.44
CA TYR A 120 -39.02 -36.25 17.77
C TYR A 120 -38.19 -37.49 18.11
#